data_AF-A0A0N5D1R2-F1
#
_entry.id   AF-A0A0N5D1R2-F1
#
_cell.length_a   1.000
_cell.length_b   1.000
_cell.length_c   1.000
_cell.angle_alpha   90.00
_cell.angle_beta   90.00
_cell.angle_gamma   90.00
#
_symmetry.space_group_name_H-M   'P 1'
#
loop_
_entity.id
_entity.type
_entity.pdbx_description
1 polymer ?
#
loop_
_entity_poly.entity_id
_entity_poly.type
_entity_poly.pdbx_seq_one_letter_code
_entity_poly.pdbx_strand_id
1 'polypeptide(L)'
;MSVDLSSLNRASITAEHLQISGSLHDFLFGAVAEFVDNARDAKAVTLHIDYNNGQLSFLDDGCGMKREEVLSIISFGSSSKSVDPDMIGRYGNGLKSGAMRLGKDFILFTKKEGLMTCMLLSATFIEEHNFKEVIVPIPSFLENRHPYYESMHQVQKHELEMQIICHYSPFHNECELLSQFSRIATDTGTLVVCYNLRCTENGVYEMDFATDTSDIRLTNCFPQREEEKNSLRAYLSVLYINPRMRIFLRGDKVETKRIISTLYMPLMYRHQVKNPKICTQREFEKYEQKKVEFFSSLVVNHVAQCKSQIENFELTYPDYITNSRLHVHHQKLLKEMEDAEKVLAKTETGAKELQKLKSDPIPLIFYFGFNIHCRDCYGCMLYSNGRLVRMYEKLAVHKEKKNNSKRCLGVVGIADIPYSFLEPTHNKQSFVNKREYTNILKALNDYLVQYWTDVAIETVDGGIECFWYDLFGKIVL
;
A
#
# COMPACT_ATOMS: atom_id res chain seq x y z
N MET A 1 21.67 4.32 -33.08
CA MET A 1 20.83 3.59 -34.05
C MET A 1 19.48 3.37 -33.41
N SER A 2 18.42 4.02 -33.90
CA SER A 2 17.04 3.67 -33.52
C SER A 2 16.65 2.42 -34.31
N VAL A 3 16.73 1.26 -33.65
CA VAL A 3 16.30 -0.01 -34.26
C VAL A 3 14.77 -0.05 -34.20
N ASP A 4 14.12 -0.28 -35.33
CA ASP A 4 12.69 -0.54 -35.36
C ASP A 4 12.41 -1.92 -34.75
N LEU A 5 11.73 -1.93 -33.60
CA LEU A 5 11.38 -3.13 -32.83
C LEU A 5 9.91 -3.54 -33.04
N SER A 6 9.21 -2.94 -34.01
CA SER A 6 7.79 -3.25 -34.29
C SER A 6 7.56 -4.69 -34.72
N SER A 7 8.55 -5.31 -35.38
CA SER A 7 8.51 -6.68 -35.89
C SER A 7 8.84 -7.75 -34.85
N LEU A 8 9.26 -7.36 -33.64
CA LEU A 8 9.63 -8.31 -32.58
C LEU A 8 8.41 -8.72 -31.75
N ASN A 9 8.38 -10.00 -31.38
CA ASN A 9 7.34 -10.55 -30.50
C ASN A 9 7.36 -9.86 -29.13
N ARG A 10 6.18 -9.47 -28.65
CA ARG A 10 5.99 -8.86 -27.33
C ARG A 10 5.32 -9.85 -26.40
N ALA A 11 5.77 -9.89 -25.15
CA ALA A 11 5.02 -10.59 -24.11
C ALA A 11 3.66 -9.89 -23.94
N SER A 12 2.57 -10.65 -24.07
CA SER A 12 1.22 -10.20 -23.79
C SER A 12 0.70 -10.89 -22.53
N ILE A 13 -0.27 -10.26 -21.89
CA ILE A 13 -0.85 -10.74 -20.64
C ILE A 13 -2.22 -11.30 -20.96
N THR A 14 -2.41 -12.56 -20.58
CA THR A 14 -3.66 -13.28 -20.82
C THR A 14 -4.69 -12.96 -19.75
N ALA A 15 -5.96 -13.14 -20.09
CA ALA A 15 -7.07 -13.08 -19.13
C ALA A 15 -6.84 -14.01 -17.92
N GLU A 16 -6.31 -15.22 -18.14
CA GLU A 16 -5.99 -16.17 -17.07
C GLU A 16 -4.98 -15.61 -16.06
N HIS A 17 -4.03 -14.79 -16.51
CA HIS A 17 -3.05 -14.18 -15.62
C HIS A 17 -3.68 -13.24 -14.59
N LEU A 18 -4.79 -12.56 -14.93
CA LEU A 18 -5.52 -11.73 -13.96
C LEU A 18 -6.09 -12.57 -12.82
N GLN A 19 -6.69 -13.72 -13.14
CA GLN A 19 -7.25 -14.61 -12.13
C GLN A 19 -6.16 -15.22 -11.23
N ILE A 20 -5.04 -15.65 -11.81
CA ILE A 20 -3.87 -16.17 -11.08
C ILE A 20 -3.25 -15.07 -10.19
N SER A 21 -3.25 -13.81 -10.63
CA SER A 21 -2.70 -12.72 -9.83
C SER A 21 -3.47 -12.51 -8.53
N GLY A 22 -4.77 -12.80 -8.51
CA GLY A 22 -5.60 -12.77 -7.31
C GLY A 22 -5.24 -13.87 -6.30
N SER A 23 -4.76 -15.04 -6.75
CA SER A 23 -4.41 -16.16 -5.86
C SER A 23 -3.10 -15.96 -5.10
N LEU A 24 -2.38 -14.85 -5.32
CA LEU A 24 -1.16 -14.53 -4.56
C LEU A 24 -1.43 -14.11 -3.11
N HIS A 25 -2.69 -13.74 -2.80
CA HIS A 25 -3.13 -13.32 -1.48
C HIS A 25 -3.83 -14.46 -0.74
N ASP A 26 -3.08 -15.23 0.04
CA ASP A 26 -3.66 -16.23 0.95
C ASP A 26 -4.45 -15.56 2.10
N PHE A 27 -3.96 -14.41 2.57
CA PHE A 27 -4.60 -13.62 3.62
C PHE A 27 -5.46 -12.49 3.01
N LEU A 28 -6.78 -12.56 3.21
CA LEU A 28 -7.74 -11.66 2.57
C LEU A 28 -7.55 -10.19 2.93
N PHE A 29 -7.26 -9.87 4.20
CA PHE A 29 -6.99 -8.49 4.59
C PHE A 29 -5.65 -7.97 4.03
N GLY A 30 -4.73 -8.86 3.63
CA GLY A 30 -3.56 -8.49 2.84
C GLY A 30 -3.94 -7.83 1.52
N ALA A 31 -4.98 -8.35 0.84
CA ALA A 31 -5.52 -7.76 -0.38
C ALA A 31 -6.18 -6.40 -0.11
N VAL A 32 -6.95 -6.27 0.98
CA VAL A 32 -7.53 -4.98 1.42
C VAL A 32 -6.43 -3.95 1.68
N ALA A 33 -5.34 -4.36 2.32
CA ALA A 33 -4.25 -3.45 2.64
C ALA A 33 -3.47 -2.92 1.43
N GLU A 34 -3.53 -3.56 0.27
CA GLU A 34 -2.99 -2.99 -0.97
C GLU A 34 -3.67 -1.67 -1.35
N PHE A 35 -4.98 -1.54 -1.09
CA PHE A 35 -5.71 -0.29 -1.31
C PHE A 35 -5.33 0.77 -0.28
N VAL A 36 -5.17 0.35 0.98
CA VAL A 36 -4.74 1.24 2.07
C VAL A 36 -3.34 1.79 1.81
N ASP A 37 -2.43 0.93 1.34
CA ASP A 37 -1.07 1.30 0.94
C ASP A 37 -1.08 2.31 -0.21
N ASN A 38 -1.93 2.10 -1.22
CA ASN A 38 -2.05 3.02 -2.35
C ASN A 38 -2.58 4.40 -1.93
N ALA A 39 -3.58 4.47 -1.05
CA ALA A 39 -4.10 5.72 -0.51
C ALA A 39 -3.04 6.46 0.32
N ARG A 40 -2.30 5.73 1.18
CA ARG A 40 -1.19 6.29 1.95
C ARG A 40 -0.08 6.85 1.04
N ASP A 41 0.30 6.10 0.01
CA ASP A 41 1.31 6.53 -0.97
C ASP A 41 0.85 7.77 -1.75
N ALA A 42 -0.45 7.87 -2.04
CA ALA A 42 -1.09 9.05 -2.64
C ALA A 42 -1.21 10.25 -1.67
N LYS A 43 -0.63 10.13 -0.46
CA LYS A 43 -0.63 11.14 0.61
C LYS A 43 -2.03 11.54 1.07
N ALA A 44 -2.97 10.59 1.00
CA ALA A 44 -4.32 10.79 1.53
C ALA A 44 -4.29 11.12 3.04
N VAL A 45 -5.15 12.04 3.43
CA VAL A 45 -5.42 12.39 4.83
C VAL A 45 -6.46 11.44 5.39
N THR A 46 -7.43 11.03 4.56
CA THR A 46 -8.51 10.12 4.93
C THR A 46 -8.69 9.00 3.91
N LEU A 47 -9.05 7.83 4.41
CA LEU A 47 -9.48 6.68 3.62
C LEU A 47 -10.77 6.13 4.23
N HIS A 48 -11.80 5.98 3.41
CA HIS A 48 -13.08 5.38 3.76
C HIS A 48 -13.19 4.00 3.10
N ILE A 49 -13.42 2.98 3.91
CA ILE A 49 -13.67 1.61 3.49
C ILE A 49 -15.11 1.26 3.88
N ASP A 50 -15.94 0.95 2.90
CA ASP A 50 -17.36 0.68 3.15
C ASP A 50 -17.93 -0.41 2.25
N TYR A 51 -18.94 -1.12 2.75
CA TYR A 51 -19.64 -2.18 2.05
C TYR A 51 -21.12 -1.82 1.89
N ASN A 52 -21.59 -1.63 0.66
CA ASN A 52 -22.99 -1.33 0.39
C ASN A 52 -23.46 -2.11 -0.84
N ASN A 53 -24.62 -2.77 -0.74
CA ASN A 53 -25.29 -3.47 -1.85
C ASN A 53 -24.35 -4.42 -2.64
N GLY A 54 -23.55 -5.24 -1.95
CA GLY A 54 -22.63 -6.18 -2.60
C GLY A 54 -21.34 -5.56 -3.12
N GLN A 55 -21.10 -4.28 -2.85
CA GLN A 55 -19.93 -3.53 -3.32
C GLN A 55 -19.03 -3.16 -2.14
N LEU A 56 -17.75 -3.51 -2.23
CA LEU A 56 -16.72 -3.06 -1.30
C LEU A 56 -15.99 -1.87 -1.92
N SER A 57 -16.04 -0.72 -1.27
CA SER A 57 -15.50 0.54 -1.79
C SER A 57 -14.38 1.11 -0.92
N PHE A 58 -13.40 1.72 -1.59
CA PHE A 58 -12.23 2.38 -1.02
C PHE A 58 -12.17 3.80 -1.57
N LEU A 59 -12.40 4.80 -0.73
CA LEU A 59 -12.44 6.20 -1.12
C LEU A 59 -11.36 6.99 -0.36
N ASP A 60 -10.38 7.53 -1.08
CA ASP A 60 -9.34 8.39 -0.56
C ASP A 60 -9.38 9.81 -1.11
N ASP A 61 -8.89 10.75 -0.32
CA ASP A 61 -8.71 12.17 -0.64
C ASP A 61 -7.26 12.49 -1.07
N GLY A 62 -6.54 11.49 -1.61
CA GLY A 62 -5.17 11.64 -2.06
C GLY A 62 -5.00 12.46 -3.34
N CYS A 63 -3.80 12.40 -3.91
CA CYS A 63 -3.44 13.21 -5.09
C CYS A 63 -4.14 12.82 -6.41
N GLY A 64 -4.88 11.71 -6.43
CA GLY A 64 -5.52 11.17 -7.62
C GLY A 64 -4.53 10.74 -8.73
N MET A 65 -5.06 10.46 -9.92
CA MET A 65 -4.27 10.00 -11.06
C MET A 65 -4.62 10.75 -12.36
N LYS A 66 -3.60 11.08 -13.14
CA LYS A 66 -3.72 11.59 -14.51
C LYS A 66 -4.19 10.45 -15.42
N ARG A 67 -4.72 10.78 -16.60
CA ARG A 67 -5.19 9.77 -17.57
C ARG A 67 -4.08 8.80 -17.95
N GLU A 68 -2.85 9.28 -18.13
CA GLU A 68 -1.68 8.48 -18.49
C GLU A 68 -1.27 7.56 -17.34
N GLU A 69 -1.40 8.02 -16.08
CA GLU A 69 -1.17 7.20 -14.89
C GLU A 69 -2.18 6.06 -14.84
N VAL A 70 -3.46 6.32 -15.12
CA VAL A 70 -4.52 5.28 -15.19
C VAL A 70 -4.24 4.28 -16.32
N LEU A 71 -3.85 4.75 -17.51
CA LEU A 71 -3.47 3.87 -18.62
C LEU A 71 -2.27 2.98 -18.26
N SER A 72 -1.32 3.51 -17.49
CA SER A 72 -0.18 2.74 -17.00
C SER A 72 -0.56 1.63 -16.02
N ILE A 73 -1.72 1.73 -15.34
CA ILE A 73 -2.24 0.66 -14.48
C ILE A 73 -2.48 -0.61 -15.28
N ILE A 74 -2.79 -0.55 -16.57
CA ILE A 74 -2.99 -1.78 -17.36
C ILE A 74 -1.67 -2.53 -17.52
N SER A 75 -0.56 -1.81 -17.64
CA SER A 75 0.78 -2.38 -17.77
C SER A 75 1.22 -3.03 -16.45
N PHE A 76 1.72 -4.26 -16.49
CA PHE A 76 2.19 -4.97 -15.29
C PHE A 76 3.68 -4.68 -15.07
N GLY A 77 4.07 -4.53 -13.80
CA GLY A 77 5.47 -4.35 -13.42
C GLY A 77 6.04 -2.94 -13.62
N SER A 78 5.25 -1.97 -14.11
CA SER A 78 5.65 -0.56 -14.15
C SER A 78 5.13 0.19 -12.92
N SER A 79 6.03 0.69 -12.08
CA SER A 79 5.67 1.61 -10.99
C SER A 79 6.66 2.76 -10.90
N SER A 80 6.18 3.98 -11.10
CA SER A 80 6.94 5.21 -10.82
C SER A 80 7.28 5.36 -9.33
N LYS A 81 6.51 4.69 -8.45
CA LYS A 81 6.70 4.68 -6.99
C LYS A 81 7.90 3.83 -6.54
N SER A 82 8.44 2.95 -7.40
CA SER A 82 9.60 2.10 -7.09
C SER A 82 10.87 2.88 -6.71
N VAL A 83 10.89 4.19 -7.02
CA VAL A 83 12.06 5.05 -6.87
C VAL A 83 12.08 5.80 -5.54
N ASP A 84 10.91 6.05 -4.93
CA ASP A 84 10.81 6.73 -3.64
C ASP A 84 10.92 5.70 -2.49
N PRO A 85 11.95 5.80 -1.61
CA PRO A 85 12.12 4.87 -0.50
C PRO A 85 10.93 4.85 0.47
N ASP A 86 10.21 5.97 0.60
CA ASP A 86 9.12 6.13 1.57
C ASP A 86 7.79 5.54 1.06
N MET A 87 7.73 5.14 -0.21
CA MET A 87 6.55 4.51 -0.81
C MET A 87 6.53 3.00 -0.54
N ILE A 88 5.34 2.49 -0.24
CA ILE A 88 5.10 1.06 0.02
C ILE A 88 4.93 0.31 -1.30
N GLY A 89 4.21 0.89 -2.26
CA GLY A 89 3.99 0.31 -3.58
C GLY A 89 5.24 0.36 -4.45
N ARG A 90 5.82 -0.80 -4.78
CA ARG A 90 6.99 -0.90 -5.68
C ARG A 90 6.77 -1.79 -6.90
N TYR A 91 5.91 -2.81 -6.79
CA TYR A 91 5.77 -3.85 -7.82
C TYR A 91 4.81 -3.51 -8.96
N GLY A 92 4.03 -2.42 -8.85
CA GLY A 92 3.03 -2.06 -9.87
C GLY A 92 1.87 -3.06 -10.02
N ASN A 93 1.68 -3.94 -9.04
CA ASN A 93 0.74 -5.06 -9.12
C ASN A 93 -0.32 -5.07 -8.00
N GLY A 94 -0.12 -4.32 -6.91
CA GLY A 94 -0.93 -4.40 -5.70
C GLY A 94 -2.42 -4.14 -5.91
N LEU A 95 -2.77 -3.12 -6.71
CA LEU A 95 -4.15 -2.79 -7.03
C LEU A 95 -4.86 -3.96 -7.74
N LYS A 96 -4.19 -4.58 -8.72
CA LYS A 96 -4.77 -5.64 -9.55
C LYS A 96 -4.91 -6.94 -8.75
N SER A 97 -3.83 -7.38 -8.09
CA SER A 97 -3.85 -8.61 -7.29
C SER A 97 -4.82 -8.49 -6.12
N GLY A 98 -4.85 -7.34 -5.45
CA GLY A 98 -5.80 -7.04 -4.38
C GLY A 98 -7.24 -7.08 -4.87
N ALA A 99 -7.56 -6.37 -5.96
CA ALA A 99 -8.92 -6.33 -6.50
C ALA A 99 -9.41 -7.70 -6.97
N MET A 100 -8.59 -8.43 -7.75
CA MET A 100 -8.92 -9.77 -8.26
C MET A 100 -8.99 -10.84 -7.15
N ARG A 101 -8.44 -10.57 -5.96
CA ARG A 101 -8.63 -11.41 -4.78
C ARG A 101 -9.96 -11.15 -4.09
N LEU A 102 -10.40 -9.89 -4.01
CA LEU A 102 -11.62 -9.48 -3.30
C LEU A 102 -12.88 -9.78 -4.12
N GLY A 103 -12.84 -9.53 -5.43
CA GLY A 103 -13.98 -9.73 -6.32
C GLY A 103 -13.56 -10.09 -7.74
N LYS A 104 -14.54 -10.48 -8.55
CA LYS A 104 -14.35 -10.80 -9.96
C LYS A 104 -14.11 -9.55 -10.80
N ASP A 105 -14.68 -8.43 -10.39
CA ASP A 105 -14.69 -7.19 -11.14
C ASP A 105 -14.41 -5.99 -10.23
N PHE A 106 -13.73 -4.97 -10.76
CA PHE A 106 -13.62 -3.67 -10.08
C PHE A 106 -13.64 -2.50 -11.05
N ILE A 107 -14.11 -1.37 -10.54
CA ILE A 107 -14.13 -0.10 -11.26
C ILE A 107 -13.46 0.97 -10.41
N LEU A 108 -12.68 1.81 -11.07
CA LEU A 108 -11.90 2.88 -10.47
C LEU A 108 -12.37 4.22 -11.01
N PHE A 109 -12.54 5.19 -10.12
CA PHE A 109 -12.81 6.58 -10.42
C PHE A 109 -11.70 7.43 -9.80
N THR A 110 -11.17 8.40 -10.53
CA THR A 110 -10.16 9.31 -10.00
C THR A 110 -10.31 10.71 -10.57
N LYS A 111 -9.92 11.70 -9.78
CA LYS A 111 -9.87 13.11 -10.18
C LYS A 111 -8.45 13.62 -10.05
N LYS A 112 -7.95 14.32 -11.07
CA LYS A 112 -6.68 15.07 -11.01
C LYS A 112 -6.66 16.13 -12.11
N GLU A 113 -6.16 17.31 -11.79
CA GLU A 113 -5.95 18.41 -12.77
C GLU A 113 -7.21 18.80 -13.58
N GLY A 114 -8.39 18.66 -12.97
CA GLY A 114 -9.68 18.98 -13.60
C GLY A 114 -10.17 17.94 -14.61
N LEU A 115 -9.56 16.75 -14.61
CA LEU A 115 -10.00 15.60 -15.38
C LEU A 115 -10.49 14.49 -14.45
N MET A 116 -11.67 13.95 -14.76
CA MET A 116 -12.27 12.81 -14.08
C MET A 116 -12.09 11.58 -14.97
N THR A 117 -11.39 10.55 -14.50
CA THR A 117 -11.12 9.34 -15.29
C THR A 117 -11.70 8.12 -14.61
N CYS A 118 -12.36 7.28 -15.40
CA CYS A 118 -12.90 5.99 -14.97
C CYS A 118 -12.10 4.86 -15.62
N MET A 119 -11.92 3.74 -14.92
CA MET A 119 -11.32 2.53 -15.47
C MET A 119 -12.09 1.31 -14.98
N LEU A 120 -12.53 0.45 -15.89
CA LEU A 120 -13.19 -0.81 -15.57
C LEU A 120 -12.26 -2.00 -15.87
N LEU A 121 -11.99 -2.83 -14.87
CA LEU A 121 -11.40 -4.15 -15.08
C LEU A 121 -12.44 -5.21 -14.70
N SER A 122 -13.04 -5.84 -15.70
CA SER A 122 -14.06 -6.85 -15.52
C SER A 122 -13.65 -8.20 -16.10
N ALA A 123 -13.44 -9.19 -15.23
CA ALA A 123 -13.25 -10.57 -15.67
C ALA A 123 -14.56 -11.14 -16.24
N THR A 124 -15.72 -10.67 -15.77
CA THR A 124 -17.03 -11.05 -16.32
C THR A 124 -17.16 -10.67 -17.80
N PHE A 125 -16.83 -9.42 -18.16
CA PHE A 125 -16.82 -8.95 -19.55
C PHE A 125 -15.87 -9.78 -20.44
N ILE A 126 -14.69 -10.08 -19.92
CA ILE A 126 -13.64 -10.83 -20.64
C ILE A 126 -14.07 -12.28 -20.88
N GLU A 127 -14.64 -12.93 -19.86
CA GLU A 127 -15.09 -14.34 -19.93
C GLU A 127 -16.30 -14.51 -20.86
N GLU A 128 -17.31 -13.65 -20.74
CA GLU A 128 -18.53 -13.75 -21.57
C GLU A 128 -18.23 -13.63 -23.07
N HIS A 129 -17.26 -12.82 -23.44
CA HIS A 129 -16.83 -12.64 -24.82
C HIS A 129 -15.69 -13.56 -25.25
N ASN A 130 -15.18 -14.41 -24.35
CA ASN A 130 -14.03 -15.29 -24.57
C ASN A 130 -12.78 -14.54 -25.08
N PHE A 131 -12.52 -13.34 -24.54
CA PHE A 131 -11.34 -12.58 -24.92
C PHE A 131 -10.08 -13.23 -24.35
N LYS A 132 -9.07 -13.40 -25.20
CA LYS A 132 -7.74 -13.89 -24.79
C LYS A 132 -6.88 -12.79 -24.16
N GLU A 133 -7.13 -11.56 -24.57
CA GLU A 133 -6.43 -10.36 -24.13
C GLU A 133 -7.27 -9.59 -23.10
N VAL A 134 -6.58 -8.83 -22.25
CA VAL A 134 -7.23 -7.98 -21.25
C VAL A 134 -7.65 -6.66 -21.90
N ILE A 135 -8.96 -6.47 -22.05
CA ILE A 135 -9.56 -5.24 -22.59
C ILE A 135 -10.10 -4.40 -21.43
N VAL A 136 -9.72 -3.12 -21.38
CA VAL A 136 -10.00 -2.21 -20.24
C VAL A 136 -10.58 -0.89 -20.74
N PRO A 137 -11.88 -0.62 -20.53
CA PRO A 137 -12.50 0.67 -20.85
C PRO A 137 -11.98 1.79 -19.94
N ILE A 138 -11.52 2.92 -20.51
CA ILE A 138 -10.99 4.07 -19.76
C ILE A 138 -11.53 5.42 -20.31
N PRO A 139 -12.81 5.74 -20.12
CA PRO A 139 -13.34 7.05 -20.47
C PRO A 139 -12.90 8.11 -19.47
N SER A 140 -12.81 9.36 -19.96
CA SER A 140 -12.52 10.54 -19.15
C SER A 140 -13.57 11.62 -19.40
N PHE A 141 -13.77 12.48 -18.40
CA PHE A 141 -14.73 13.57 -18.41
C PHE A 141 -14.07 14.84 -17.87
N LEU A 142 -14.49 15.98 -18.41
CA LEU A 142 -14.17 17.30 -17.86
C LEU A 142 -15.01 17.55 -16.59
N GLU A 143 -14.60 18.50 -15.74
CA GLU A 143 -15.36 18.86 -14.51
C GLU A 143 -16.83 19.24 -14.77
N ASN A 144 -17.12 19.83 -15.94
CA ASN A 144 -18.48 20.14 -16.38
C ASN A 144 -19.28 18.89 -16.83
N ARG A 145 -18.73 17.69 -16.60
CA ARG A 145 -19.28 16.37 -16.89
C ARG A 145 -19.39 16.02 -18.38
N HIS A 146 -18.85 16.86 -19.27
CA HIS A 146 -18.77 16.50 -20.67
C HIS A 146 -17.67 15.45 -20.94
N PRO A 147 -17.90 14.53 -21.89
CA PRO A 147 -16.88 13.59 -22.36
C PRO A 147 -15.59 14.31 -22.77
N TYR A 148 -14.46 13.71 -22.43
CA TYR A 148 -13.13 14.16 -22.85
C TYR A 148 -12.53 13.19 -23.86
N TYR A 149 -12.04 13.73 -24.97
CA TYR A 149 -11.32 13.02 -26.01
C TYR A 149 -10.24 13.92 -26.61
N GLU A 150 -9.10 13.34 -26.98
CA GLU A 150 -7.96 14.08 -27.55
C GLU A 150 -8.17 14.39 -29.03
N SER A 151 -8.97 13.57 -29.73
CA SER A 151 -9.27 13.74 -31.15
C SER A 151 -10.68 13.25 -31.48
N MET A 152 -11.26 13.76 -32.58
CA MET A 152 -12.61 13.39 -33.02
C MET A 152 -12.77 11.89 -33.32
N HIS A 153 -11.68 11.19 -33.65
CA HIS A 153 -11.71 9.74 -33.87
C HIS A 153 -11.90 8.92 -32.59
N GLN A 154 -11.70 9.52 -31.41
CA GLN A 154 -11.89 8.85 -30.13
C GLN A 154 -13.32 8.93 -29.60
N VAL A 155 -14.23 9.65 -30.27
CA VAL A 155 -15.65 9.75 -29.85
C VAL A 155 -16.32 8.38 -29.86
N GLN A 156 -16.16 7.62 -30.94
CA GLN A 156 -16.70 6.25 -31.06
C GLN A 156 -16.09 5.31 -30.02
N LYS A 157 -14.80 5.47 -29.71
CA LYS A 157 -14.13 4.72 -28.65
C LYS A 157 -14.77 5.04 -27.29
N HIS A 158 -14.96 6.31 -26.96
CA HIS A 158 -15.58 6.74 -25.71
C HIS A 158 -17.01 6.20 -25.57
N GLU A 159 -17.81 6.27 -26.64
CA GLU A 159 -19.17 5.70 -26.65
C GLU A 159 -19.16 4.19 -26.37
N LEU A 160 -18.26 3.44 -27.00
CA LEU A 160 -18.10 2.01 -26.76
C LEU A 160 -17.64 1.70 -25.33
N GLU A 161 -16.66 2.45 -24.82
CA GLU A 161 -16.18 2.32 -23.44
C GLU A 161 -17.32 2.53 -22.44
N MET A 162 -18.15 3.55 -22.67
CA MET A 162 -19.32 3.84 -21.84
C MET A 162 -20.39 2.76 -21.92
N GLN A 163 -20.66 2.21 -23.11
CA GLN A 163 -21.59 1.08 -23.26
C GLN A 163 -21.14 -0.14 -22.46
N ILE A 164 -19.84 -0.49 -22.55
CA ILE A 164 -19.27 -1.62 -21.80
C ILE A 164 -19.40 -1.36 -20.29
N ILE A 165 -19.05 -0.16 -19.82
CA ILE A 165 -19.13 0.19 -18.40
C ILE A 165 -20.57 0.13 -17.90
N CYS A 166 -21.52 0.69 -18.63
CA CYS A 166 -22.93 0.67 -18.20
C CYS A 166 -23.53 -0.74 -18.20
N HIS A 167 -23.02 -1.64 -19.04
CA HIS A 167 -23.48 -3.02 -19.08
C HIS A 167 -22.88 -3.88 -17.95
N TYR A 168 -21.56 -3.78 -17.74
CA TYR A 168 -20.81 -4.70 -16.88
C TYR A 168 -20.54 -4.19 -15.46
N SER A 169 -20.66 -2.88 -15.23
CA SER A 169 -20.49 -2.30 -13.89
C SER A 169 -21.82 -2.21 -13.13
N PRO A 170 -21.80 -1.96 -11.81
CA PRO A 170 -23.00 -1.69 -11.01
C PRO A 170 -23.69 -0.35 -11.32
N PHE A 171 -23.21 0.41 -12.31
CA PHE A 171 -23.71 1.74 -12.67
C PHE A 171 -24.21 1.71 -14.11
N HIS A 172 -25.52 1.66 -14.30
CA HIS A 172 -26.13 1.24 -15.57
C HIS A 172 -26.41 2.38 -16.55
N ASN A 173 -26.06 3.61 -16.18
CA ASN A 173 -26.19 4.78 -17.02
C ASN A 173 -25.15 5.84 -16.64
N GLU A 174 -24.98 6.83 -17.52
CA GLU A 174 -24.05 7.93 -17.32
C GLU A 174 -24.31 8.72 -16.04
N CYS A 175 -25.58 8.93 -15.65
CA CYS A 175 -25.92 9.66 -14.44
C CYS A 175 -25.44 8.92 -13.18
N GLU A 176 -25.67 7.61 -13.09
CA GLU A 176 -25.17 6.76 -12.01
C GLU A 176 -23.65 6.72 -11.96
N LEU A 177 -22.99 6.60 -13.12
CA LEU A 177 -21.54 6.61 -13.21
C LEU A 177 -20.95 7.95 -12.73
N LEU A 178 -21.46 9.07 -13.24
CA LEU A 178 -21.02 10.41 -12.87
C LEU A 178 -21.33 10.75 -11.39
N SER A 179 -22.36 10.13 -10.81
CA SER A 179 -22.62 10.27 -9.38
C SER A 179 -21.49 9.71 -8.52
N GLN A 180 -20.73 8.71 -9.00
CA GLN A 180 -19.59 8.16 -8.27
C GLN A 180 -18.44 9.15 -8.16
N PHE A 181 -18.16 9.95 -9.20
CA PHE A 181 -17.20 11.05 -9.10
C PHE A 181 -17.64 12.10 -8.08
N SER A 182 -18.94 12.27 -7.84
CA SER A 182 -19.44 13.22 -6.84
C SER A 182 -19.13 12.77 -5.40
N ARG A 183 -18.81 11.48 -5.17
CA ARG A 183 -18.36 10.97 -3.86
C ARG A 183 -16.93 11.42 -3.52
N ILE A 184 -16.11 11.71 -4.52
CA ILE A 184 -14.79 12.33 -4.33
C ILE A 184 -15.03 13.82 -4.12
N ALA A 185 -15.14 14.24 -2.87
CA ALA A 185 -15.54 15.60 -2.49
C ALA A 185 -14.49 16.67 -2.85
N THR A 186 -13.23 16.27 -2.95
CA THR A 186 -12.08 17.11 -3.29
C THR A 186 -11.81 17.15 -4.79
N ASP A 187 -10.99 18.11 -5.23
CA ASP A 187 -10.55 18.23 -6.64
C ASP A 187 -9.63 17.08 -7.07
N THR A 188 -9.04 16.38 -6.10
CA THR A 188 -8.24 15.17 -6.29
C THR A 188 -8.71 14.04 -5.41
N GLY A 189 -8.50 12.80 -5.84
CA GLY A 189 -8.80 11.63 -5.02
C GLY A 189 -9.08 10.40 -5.87
N THR A 190 -9.28 9.27 -5.22
CA THR A 190 -9.57 8.01 -5.89
C THR A 190 -10.66 7.24 -5.16
N LEU A 191 -11.59 6.68 -5.93
CA LEU A 191 -12.60 5.74 -5.48
C LEU A 191 -12.40 4.43 -6.23
N VAL A 192 -12.16 3.34 -5.53
CA VAL A 192 -12.16 1.98 -6.08
C VAL A 192 -13.39 1.25 -5.55
N VAL A 193 -14.13 0.58 -6.44
CA VAL A 193 -15.28 -0.25 -6.09
C VAL A 193 -15.05 -1.66 -6.60
N CYS A 194 -14.86 -2.61 -5.69
CA CYS A 194 -14.84 -4.05 -5.97
C CYS A 194 -16.26 -4.61 -5.82
N TYR A 195 -16.69 -5.41 -6.77
CA TYR A 195 -18.01 -6.05 -6.80
C TYR A 195 -17.91 -7.46 -7.38
N ASN A 196 -19.02 -8.19 -7.36
CA ASN A 196 -19.00 -9.64 -7.58
C ASN A 196 -17.97 -10.29 -6.65
N LEU A 197 -18.09 -9.97 -5.35
CA LEU A 197 -17.17 -10.39 -4.31
C LEU A 197 -17.13 -11.92 -4.22
N ARG A 198 -15.97 -12.46 -3.86
CA ARG A 198 -15.78 -13.92 -3.81
C ARG A 198 -16.66 -14.57 -2.74
N CYS A 199 -17.29 -15.67 -3.15
CA CYS A 199 -18.02 -16.57 -2.27
C CYS A 199 -17.31 -17.92 -2.20
N THR A 200 -17.50 -18.60 -1.08
CA THR A 200 -17.23 -20.03 -0.92
C THR A 200 -18.12 -20.86 -1.84
N GLU A 201 -17.82 -22.15 -2.01
CA GLU A 201 -18.63 -23.09 -2.82
C GLU A 201 -20.10 -23.13 -2.39
N ASN A 202 -20.40 -22.83 -1.12
CA ASN A 202 -21.75 -22.78 -0.57
C ASN A 202 -22.46 -21.43 -0.82
N GLY A 203 -21.87 -20.54 -1.62
CA GLY A 203 -22.44 -19.22 -1.94
C GLY A 203 -22.28 -18.17 -0.83
N VAL A 204 -21.58 -18.48 0.26
CA VAL A 204 -21.35 -17.55 1.38
C VAL A 204 -20.10 -16.71 1.12
N TYR A 205 -20.18 -15.39 1.30
CA TYR A 205 -19.02 -14.50 1.19
C TYR A 205 -17.88 -14.90 2.15
N GLU A 206 -16.63 -14.76 1.70
CA GLU A 206 -15.45 -14.96 2.56
C GLU A 206 -15.35 -13.89 3.67
N MET A 207 -16.01 -12.74 3.48
CA MET A 207 -16.15 -11.66 4.45
C MET A 207 -17.56 -11.63 5.01
N ASP A 208 -17.64 -11.43 6.33
CA ASP A 208 -18.85 -11.18 7.06
C ASP A 208 -19.01 -9.67 7.27
N PHE A 209 -20.10 -9.13 6.74
CA PHE A 209 -20.47 -7.71 6.79
C PHE A 209 -21.66 -7.44 7.74
N ALA A 210 -22.23 -8.49 8.34
CA ALA A 210 -23.52 -8.45 9.02
C ALA A 210 -23.39 -8.58 10.54
N THR A 211 -22.47 -9.41 11.05
CA THR A 211 -22.35 -9.67 12.49
C THR A 211 -21.98 -8.41 13.29
N ASP A 212 -21.10 -7.58 12.73
CA ASP A 212 -20.73 -6.28 13.30
C ASP A 212 -20.88 -5.21 12.21
N THR A 213 -21.87 -4.33 12.36
CA THR A 213 -22.16 -3.30 11.37
C THR A 213 -21.04 -2.27 11.25
N SER A 214 -20.18 -2.16 12.25
CA SER A 214 -19.01 -1.27 12.28
C SER A 214 -17.72 -1.96 11.78
N ASP A 215 -17.74 -3.25 11.47
CA ASP A 215 -16.54 -3.99 11.08
C ASP A 215 -16.74 -4.80 9.80
N ILE A 216 -15.64 -5.37 9.29
CA ILE A 216 -15.64 -6.41 8.27
C ILE A 216 -14.81 -7.56 8.83
N ARG A 217 -15.44 -8.72 9.00
CA ARG A 217 -14.81 -9.89 9.64
C ARG A 217 -14.60 -11.02 8.64
N LEU A 218 -13.78 -12.01 8.97
CA LEU A 218 -13.65 -13.21 8.15
C LEU A 218 -14.72 -14.23 8.52
N THR A 219 -15.44 -14.72 7.51
CA THR A 219 -16.44 -15.78 7.70
C THR A 219 -15.75 -17.08 8.13
N ASN A 220 -16.38 -17.84 9.03
CA ASN A 220 -15.89 -19.15 9.53
C ASN A 220 -14.51 -19.09 10.20
N CYS A 221 -14.07 -17.91 10.66
CA CYS A 221 -12.85 -17.81 11.45
C CYS A 221 -13.13 -18.35 12.86
N PHE A 222 -12.45 -19.44 13.24
CA PHE A 222 -12.47 -19.90 14.62
C PHE A 222 -11.97 -18.79 15.54
N PRO A 223 -12.50 -18.65 16.78
CA PRO A 223 -12.03 -17.65 17.72
C PRO A 223 -10.50 -17.76 17.89
N GLN A 224 -9.78 -16.83 17.27
CA GLN A 224 -8.34 -16.69 17.44
C GLN A 224 -8.12 -15.70 18.57
N ARG A 225 -7.05 -15.90 19.34
CA ARG A 225 -6.66 -14.94 20.37
C ARG A 225 -6.22 -13.59 19.78
N GLU A 226 -5.77 -13.62 18.53
CA GLU A 226 -5.26 -12.47 17.78
C GLU A 226 -6.38 -11.89 16.92
N GLU A 227 -7.03 -10.85 17.42
CA GLU A 227 -8.20 -10.22 16.79
C GLU A 227 -7.88 -9.66 15.39
N GLU A 228 -6.64 -9.23 15.15
CA GLU A 228 -6.14 -8.70 13.88
C GLU A 228 -6.15 -9.73 12.74
N LYS A 229 -6.32 -11.01 13.04
CA LYS A 229 -6.49 -12.07 12.03
C LYS A 229 -7.94 -12.26 11.58
N ASN A 230 -8.90 -11.72 12.33
CA ASN A 230 -10.32 -11.92 12.06
C ASN A 230 -11.08 -10.60 11.82
N SER A 231 -10.75 -9.54 12.54
CA SER A 231 -11.35 -8.20 12.40
C SER A 231 -10.48 -7.31 11.53
N LEU A 232 -11.08 -6.77 10.46
CA LEU A 232 -10.40 -5.80 9.62
C LEU A 232 -10.12 -4.52 10.41
N ARG A 233 -11.05 -4.08 11.26
CA ARG A 233 -10.85 -2.92 12.16
C ARG A 233 -9.61 -3.10 13.03
N ALA A 234 -9.44 -4.27 13.64
CA ALA A 234 -8.27 -4.57 14.46
C ALA A 234 -6.99 -4.60 13.62
N TYR A 235 -7.00 -5.26 12.46
CA TYR A 235 -5.85 -5.30 11.54
C TYR A 235 -5.41 -3.91 11.09
N LEU A 236 -6.35 -3.07 10.65
CA LEU A 236 -6.10 -1.70 10.20
C LEU A 236 -5.52 -0.83 11.32
N SER A 237 -5.88 -1.10 12.59
CA SER A 237 -5.40 -0.33 13.74
C SER A 237 -3.89 -0.43 13.95
N VAL A 238 -3.27 -1.54 13.51
CA VAL A 238 -1.83 -1.84 13.68
C VAL A 238 -1.06 -1.91 12.36
N LEU A 239 -1.72 -1.69 11.23
CA LEU A 239 -1.16 -1.87 9.89
C LEU A 239 0.12 -1.05 9.67
N TYR A 240 0.18 0.12 10.30
CA TYR A 240 1.31 1.04 10.19
C TYR A 240 1.92 1.32 11.56
N ILE A 241 3.25 1.26 11.64
CA ILE A 241 3.98 1.54 12.89
C ILE A 241 3.78 2.98 13.36
N ASN A 242 3.66 3.91 12.38
CA ASN A 242 3.44 5.33 12.58
C ASN A 242 2.22 5.76 11.74
N PRO A 243 0.99 5.54 12.24
CA PRO A 243 -0.21 5.90 11.50
C PRO A 243 -0.36 7.43 11.41
N ARG A 244 -0.65 7.93 10.21
CA ARG A 244 -0.93 9.35 9.93
C ARG A 244 -2.25 9.56 9.21
N MET A 245 -2.50 8.75 8.18
CA MET A 245 -3.77 8.70 7.46
C MET A 245 -4.88 8.20 8.41
N ARG A 246 -6.02 8.88 8.43
CA ARG A 246 -7.20 8.47 9.19
C ARG A 246 -7.99 7.47 8.37
N ILE A 247 -8.28 6.31 8.95
CA ILE A 247 -9.05 5.26 8.29
C ILE A 247 -10.44 5.22 8.92
N PHE A 248 -11.47 5.20 8.09
CA PHE A 248 -12.86 4.99 8.48
C PHE A 248 -13.33 3.68 7.87
N LEU A 249 -13.86 2.79 8.69
CA LEU A 249 -14.41 1.51 8.27
C LEU A 249 -15.90 1.52 8.62
N ARG A 250 -16.75 1.26 7.63
CA ARG A 250 -18.23 1.24 7.80
C ARG A 250 -18.77 2.54 8.41
N GLY A 251 -18.18 3.68 8.02
CA GLY A 251 -18.51 5.01 8.55
C GLY A 251 -17.79 5.39 9.85
N ASP A 252 -17.35 4.41 10.64
CA ASP A 252 -16.73 4.65 11.94
C ASP A 252 -15.20 4.73 11.85
N LYS A 253 -14.62 5.72 12.52
CA LYS A 253 -13.17 5.90 12.59
C LYS A 253 -12.50 4.68 13.23
N VAL A 254 -11.43 4.19 12.61
CA VAL A 254 -10.55 3.16 13.17
C VAL A 254 -9.56 3.85 14.12
N GLU A 255 -9.50 3.39 15.37
CA GLU A 255 -8.54 3.87 16.35
C GLU A 255 -7.16 3.24 16.11
N THR A 256 -6.35 3.89 15.29
CA THR A 256 -5.00 3.44 14.96
C THR A 256 -4.05 3.64 16.14
N LYS A 257 -3.12 2.68 16.32
CA LYS A 257 -2.26 2.60 17.49
C LYS A 257 -0.80 2.53 17.09
N ARG A 258 0.03 3.29 17.80
CA ARG A 258 1.47 2.99 17.87
C ARG A 258 1.66 1.91 18.92
N ILE A 259 1.89 0.66 18.50
CA ILE A 259 1.92 -0.50 19.42
C ILE A 259 2.86 -0.25 20.59
N ILE A 260 4.05 0.34 20.35
CA ILE A 260 5.00 0.62 21.43
C ILE A 260 4.40 1.47 22.57
N SER A 261 3.48 2.38 22.25
CA SER A 261 2.81 3.25 23.22
C SER A 261 1.72 2.53 24.01
N THR A 262 1.35 1.30 23.65
CA THR A 262 0.35 0.49 24.35
C THR A 262 0.98 -0.60 25.21
N LEU A 263 2.31 -0.70 25.25
CA LEU A 263 3.03 -1.71 26.01
C LEU A 263 3.53 -1.17 27.35
N TYR A 264 3.54 -2.03 28.35
CA TYR A 264 4.12 -1.77 29.67
C TYR A 264 5.63 -2.04 29.66
N MET A 265 6.41 -1.19 30.34
CA MET A 265 7.88 -1.23 30.39
C MET A 265 8.55 -1.41 29.00
N PRO A 266 8.30 -0.50 28.04
CA PRO A 266 8.94 -0.59 26.74
C PRO A 266 10.43 -0.24 26.84
N LEU A 267 11.30 -1.12 26.33
CA LEU A 267 12.74 -0.89 26.22
C LEU A 267 13.18 -0.97 24.75
N MET A 268 14.25 -0.23 24.42
CA MET A 268 14.82 -0.13 23.07
C MET A 268 16.24 -0.71 23.05
N TYR A 269 16.52 -1.54 22.05
CA TYR A 269 17.82 -2.13 21.80
C TYR A 269 18.30 -1.78 20.39
N ARG A 270 19.57 -1.41 20.27
CA ARG A 270 20.23 -1.16 18.98
C ARG A 270 20.99 -2.40 18.55
N HIS A 271 20.54 -3.03 17.47
CA HIS A 271 21.22 -4.16 16.85
C HIS A 271 22.15 -3.67 15.75
N GLN A 272 23.45 -3.80 16.01
CA GLN A 272 24.48 -3.67 14.99
C GLN A 272 24.56 -4.98 14.21
N VAL A 273 24.30 -4.92 12.91
CA VAL A 273 24.32 -6.09 12.04
C VAL A 273 25.78 -6.52 11.85
N LYS A 274 26.18 -7.60 12.52
CA LYS A 274 27.55 -8.14 12.42
C LYS A 274 27.72 -8.85 11.06
N ASN A 275 28.69 -8.41 10.26
CA ASN A 275 28.99 -8.93 8.91
C ASN A 275 27.80 -8.88 7.93
N PRO A 276 27.44 -7.70 7.40
CA PRO A 276 26.69 -7.64 6.14
C PRO A 276 27.58 -8.31 5.10
N LYS A 277 27.29 -9.55 4.69
CA LYS A 277 28.08 -10.17 3.63
C LYS A 277 28.12 -9.22 2.44
N ILE A 278 29.30 -9.08 1.86
CA ILE A 278 29.73 -8.28 0.70
C ILE A 278 28.72 -8.19 -0.47
N CYS A 279 27.69 -9.04 -0.52
CA CYS A 279 26.57 -8.96 -1.44
C CYS A 279 25.54 -7.88 -1.05
N THR A 280 24.98 -7.88 0.16
CA THR A 280 23.87 -6.99 0.52
C THR A 280 24.28 -5.53 0.69
N GLN A 281 25.48 -5.23 1.19
CA GLN A 281 25.95 -3.85 1.27
C GLN A 281 26.40 -3.30 -0.09
N ARG A 282 27.09 -4.08 -0.93
CA ARG A 282 27.41 -3.64 -2.30
C ARG A 282 26.17 -3.60 -3.19
N GLU A 283 25.19 -4.47 -2.97
CA GLU A 283 23.90 -4.41 -3.66
C GLU A 283 23.06 -3.25 -3.14
N PHE A 284 23.07 -2.95 -1.84
CA PHE A 284 22.46 -1.75 -1.27
C PHE A 284 23.12 -0.47 -1.81
N GLU A 285 24.44 -0.38 -1.78
CA GLU A 285 25.18 0.76 -2.31
C GLU A 285 25.01 0.88 -3.83
N LYS A 286 25.04 -0.23 -4.59
CA LYS A 286 24.75 -0.21 -6.04
C LYS A 286 23.29 0.07 -6.35
N TYR A 287 22.35 -0.40 -5.53
CA TYR A 287 20.92 -0.15 -5.68
C TYR A 287 20.61 1.29 -5.37
N GLU A 288 21.05 1.82 -4.22
CA GLU A 288 20.90 3.23 -3.85
C GLU A 288 21.66 4.13 -4.81
N GLN A 289 22.83 3.74 -5.31
CA GLN A 289 23.55 4.52 -6.32
C GLN A 289 22.83 4.50 -7.67
N LYS A 290 22.40 3.34 -8.18
CA LYS A 290 21.57 3.26 -9.39
C LYS A 290 20.25 3.99 -9.22
N LYS A 291 19.65 3.97 -8.03
CA LYS A 291 18.39 4.64 -7.70
C LYS A 291 18.56 6.14 -7.63
N VAL A 292 19.61 6.65 -6.99
CA VAL A 292 19.93 8.09 -6.98
C VAL A 292 20.30 8.56 -8.38
N GLU A 293 21.12 7.82 -9.14
CA GLU A 293 21.47 8.16 -10.52
C GLU A 293 20.26 8.11 -11.45
N PHE A 294 19.43 7.07 -11.33
CA PHE A 294 18.20 6.93 -12.11
C PHE A 294 17.18 8.02 -11.75
N PHE A 295 16.92 8.25 -10.46
CA PHE A 295 15.96 9.26 -10.02
C PHE A 295 16.45 10.67 -10.31
N SER A 296 17.73 10.96 -10.06
CA SER A 296 18.33 12.23 -10.43
C SER A 296 18.25 12.43 -11.94
N SER A 297 18.53 11.41 -12.76
CA SER A 297 18.39 11.55 -14.22
C SER A 297 16.92 11.73 -14.65
N LEU A 298 15.98 11.01 -14.04
CA LEU A 298 14.55 11.11 -14.36
C LEU A 298 13.98 12.48 -14.01
N VAL A 299 14.29 12.97 -12.80
CA VAL A 299 13.83 14.29 -12.32
C VAL A 299 14.54 15.41 -13.11
N VAL A 300 15.84 15.29 -13.40
CA VAL A 300 16.55 16.24 -14.27
C VAL A 300 15.95 16.27 -15.68
N ASN A 301 15.63 15.11 -16.25
CA ASN A 301 14.99 15.02 -17.57
C ASN A 301 13.59 15.64 -17.53
N HIS A 302 12.81 15.41 -16.47
CA HIS A 302 11.49 15.99 -16.32
C HIS A 302 11.56 17.52 -16.17
N VAL A 303 12.47 18.04 -15.34
CA VAL A 303 12.71 19.49 -15.23
C VAL A 303 13.14 20.08 -16.58
N ALA A 304 14.02 19.40 -17.31
CA ALA A 304 14.43 19.83 -18.66
C ALA A 304 13.26 19.84 -19.65
N GLN A 305 12.38 18.85 -19.56
CA GLN A 305 11.15 18.79 -20.37
C GLN A 305 10.19 19.92 -20.03
N CYS A 306 9.93 20.20 -18.75
CA CYS A 306 9.11 21.33 -18.32
C CYS A 306 9.69 22.67 -18.81
N LYS A 307 11.01 22.86 -18.71
CA LYS A 307 11.70 24.05 -19.24
C LYS A 307 11.51 24.19 -20.74
N SER A 308 11.70 23.11 -21.49
CA SER A 308 11.49 23.10 -22.94
C SER A 308 10.03 23.39 -23.31
N GLN A 309 9.05 22.88 -22.56
CA GLN A 309 7.63 23.17 -22.77
C GLN A 309 7.29 24.65 -22.55
N ILE A 310 7.83 25.26 -21.49
CA ILE A 310 7.67 26.69 -21.21
C ILE A 310 8.28 27.52 -22.35
N GLU A 311 9.54 27.24 -22.72
CA GLU A 311 10.23 27.98 -23.78
C GLU A 311 9.51 27.86 -25.13
N ASN A 312 9.06 26.66 -25.49
CA ASN A 312 8.31 26.44 -26.72
C ASN A 312 6.93 27.15 -26.69
N PHE A 313 6.26 27.17 -25.53
CA PHE A 313 5.01 27.91 -25.35
C PHE A 313 5.23 29.42 -25.53
N GLU A 314 6.26 29.99 -24.90
CA GLU A 314 6.60 31.42 -25.00
C GLU A 314 6.97 31.82 -26.44
N LEU A 315 7.69 30.96 -27.16
CA LEU A 315 8.01 31.16 -28.58
C LEU A 315 6.77 31.08 -29.48
N THR A 316 5.88 30.12 -29.21
CA THR A 316 4.69 29.89 -30.03
C THR A 316 3.64 30.99 -29.81
N TYR A 317 3.56 31.56 -28.60
CA TYR A 317 2.53 32.51 -28.23
C TYR A 317 3.11 33.81 -27.63
N PRO A 318 3.72 34.71 -28.42
CA PRO A 318 4.35 35.94 -27.90
C PRO A 318 3.39 36.85 -27.11
N ASP A 319 2.11 36.83 -27.45
CA ASP A 319 1.05 37.62 -26.81
C ASP A 319 0.40 36.92 -25.61
N TYR A 320 1.01 35.86 -25.07
CA TYR A 320 0.42 35.08 -23.98
C TYR A 320 0.11 35.91 -22.72
N ILE A 321 0.82 37.03 -22.50
CA ILE A 321 0.64 37.94 -21.36
C ILE A 321 -0.68 38.71 -21.45
N THR A 322 -1.09 39.11 -22.66
CA THR A 322 -2.31 39.92 -22.87
C THR A 322 -3.55 39.04 -23.02
N ASN A 323 -3.40 37.81 -23.47
CA ASN A 323 -4.49 36.85 -23.59
C ASN A 323 -4.70 36.09 -22.27
N SER A 324 -5.79 36.40 -21.57
CA SER A 324 -6.13 35.80 -20.27
C SER A 324 -6.09 34.26 -20.25
N ARG A 325 -6.48 33.57 -21.33
CA ARG A 325 -6.43 32.09 -21.39
C ARG A 325 -5.01 31.57 -21.51
N LEU A 326 -4.20 32.18 -22.37
CA LEU A 326 -2.79 31.80 -22.56
C LEU A 326 -1.97 32.14 -21.32
N HIS A 327 -2.26 33.25 -20.65
CA HIS A 327 -1.63 33.64 -19.39
C HIS A 327 -1.88 32.60 -18.28
N VAL A 328 -3.13 32.15 -18.12
CA VAL A 328 -3.46 31.09 -17.15
C VAL A 328 -2.76 29.76 -17.50
N HIS A 329 -2.65 29.42 -18.78
CA HIS A 329 -1.93 28.22 -19.21
C HIS A 329 -0.43 28.31 -18.91
N HIS A 330 0.20 29.45 -19.19
CA HIS A 330 1.60 29.73 -18.84
C HIS A 330 1.87 29.62 -17.34
N GLN A 331 0.98 30.19 -16.51
CA GLN A 331 1.08 30.05 -15.05
C GLN A 331 0.99 28.59 -14.58
N LYS A 332 0.19 27.74 -15.23
CA LYS A 332 0.14 26.30 -14.92
C LYS A 332 1.46 25.61 -15.24
N LEU A 333 2.05 25.90 -16.41
CA LEU A 333 3.36 25.35 -16.80
C LEU A 333 4.46 25.77 -15.82
N LEU A 334 4.47 27.03 -15.39
CA LEU A 334 5.42 27.53 -14.37
C LEU A 334 5.24 26.82 -13.03
N LYS A 335 4.00 26.58 -12.59
CA LYS A 335 3.73 25.86 -11.35
C LYS A 335 4.21 24.41 -11.42
N GLU A 336 3.98 23.73 -12.53
CA GLU A 336 4.47 22.36 -12.75
C GLU A 336 6.02 22.31 -12.73
N MET A 337 6.69 23.30 -13.33
CA MET A 337 8.15 23.44 -13.24
C MET A 337 8.62 23.68 -11.80
N GLU A 338 7.96 24.57 -11.05
CA GLU A 338 8.32 24.85 -9.66
C GLU A 338 8.18 23.60 -8.78
N ASP A 339 7.11 22.82 -8.98
CA ASP A 339 6.90 21.56 -8.28
C ASP A 339 7.97 20.51 -8.65
N ALA A 340 8.33 20.41 -9.93
CA ALA A 340 9.43 19.55 -10.40
C ALA A 340 10.79 19.96 -9.81
N GLU A 341 11.09 21.25 -9.74
CA GLU A 341 12.34 21.78 -9.14
C GLU A 341 12.39 21.55 -7.62
N LYS A 342 11.25 21.64 -6.91
CA LYS A 342 11.16 21.26 -5.49
C LYS A 342 11.45 19.77 -5.28
N VAL A 343 10.99 18.91 -6.19
CA VAL A 343 11.31 17.47 -6.17
C VAL A 343 12.80 17.25 -6.41
N LEU A 344 13.41 17.98 -7.36
CA LEU A 344 14.85 17.91 -7.62
C LEU A 344 15.67 18.31 -6.39
N ALA A 345 15.34 19.44 -5.76
CA ALA A 345 16.03 19.91 -4.56
C ALA A 345 15.94 18.89 -3.41
N LYS A 346 14.75 18.33 -3.17
CA LYS A 346 14.55 17.26 -2.16
C LYS A 346 15.38 16.02 -2.47
N THR A 347 15.45 15.64 -3.75
CA THR A 347 16.22 14.50 -4.24
C THR A 347 17.72 14.70 -4.00
N GLU A 348 18.25 15.88 -4.29
CA GLU A 348 19.65 16.23 -4.07
C GLU A 348 20.02 16.25 -2.58
N THR A 349 19.13 16.74 -1.71
CA THR A 349 19.33 16.66 -0.26
C THR A 349 19.34 15.22 0.24
N GLY A 350 18.39 14.38 -0.20
CA GLY A 350 18.36 12.96 0.17
C GLY A 350 19.60 12.19 -0.32
N ALA A 351 20.08 12.51 -1.53
CA ALA A 351 21.32 11.95 -2.07
C ALA A 351 22.56 12.35 -1.23
N LYS A 352 22.62 13.61 -0.77
CA LYS A 352 23.69 14.10 0.12
C LYS A 352 23.63 13.44 1.51
N GLU A 353 22.45 13.18 2.05
CA GLU A 353 22.26 12.45 3.30
C GLU A 353 22.70 10.98 3.18
N LEU A 354 22.32 10.32 2.08
CA LEU A 354 22.78 8.97 1.73
C LEU A 354 24.30 8.87 1.55
N GLN A 355 24.94 9.91 1.00
CA GLN A 355 26.41 9.96 0.93
C GLN A 355 27.09 10.09 2.30
N LYS A 356 26.47 10.77 3.27
CA LYS A 356 26.97 10.87 4.66
C LYS A 356 26.80 9.57 5.46
N LEU A 357 25.84 8.73 5.07
CA LEU A 357 25.59 7.40 5.64
C LEU A 357 26.65 6.35 5.24
N LYS A 358 27.57 6.67 4.32
CA LYS A 358 28.71 5.81 3.94
C LYS A 358 29.64 5.45 5.11
N SER A 359 29.59 6.21 6.22
CA SER A 359 30.57 6.12 7.31
C SER A 359 30.15 5.27 8.52
N ASP A 360 28.86 4.98 8.71
CA ASP A 360 28.35 4.21 9.86
C ASP A 360 27.04 3.49 9.47
N PRO A 361 26.94 2.15 9.52
CA PRO A 361 25.72 1.44 9.15
C PRO A 361 24.59 1.76 10.14
N ILE A 362 23.41 2.10 9.62
CA ILE A 362 22.23 2.36 10.44
C ILE A 362 21.86 1.08 11.20
N PRO A 363 21.88 1.07 12.54
CA PRO A 363 21.51 -0.11 13.32
C PRO A 363 20.02 -0.39 13.18
N LEU A 364 19.64 -1.66 13.22
CA LEU A 364 18.24 -2.03 13.40
C LEU A 364 17.83 -1.71 14.84
N ILE A 365 16.65 -1.13 15.00
CA ILE A 365 16.11 -0.79 16.32
C ILE A 365 15.01 -1.80 16.67
N PHE A 366 15.18 -2.46 17.81
CA PHE A 366 14.19 -3.38 18.37
C PHE A 366 13.59 -2.78 19.62
N TYR A 367 12.27 -2.85 19.73
CA TYR A 367 11.54 -2.49 20.93
C TYR A 367 10.88 -3.72 21.53
N PHE A 368 10.84 -3.81 22.85
CA PHE A 368 10.13 -4.87 23.56
C PHE A 368 9.33 -4.28 24.70
N GLY A 369 8.13 -4.80 24.94
CA GLY A 369 7.25 -4.36 26.02
C GLY A 369 6.18 -5.41 26.34
N PHE A 370 5.59 -5.35 27.53
CA PHE A 370 4.52 -6.25 27.95
C PHE A 370 3.16 -5.78 27.44
N ASN A 371 2.43 -6.66 26.77
CA ASN A 371 1.02 -6.48 26.47
C ASN A 371 0.18 -6.92 27.67
N ILE A 372 0.01 -6.01 28.63
CA ILE A 372 -0.75 -6.27 29.85
C ILE A 372 -2.27 -6.32 29.64
N HIS A 373 -2.75 -5.82 28.50
CA HIS A 373 -4.17 -5.82 28.15
C HIS A 373 -4.62 -7.12 27.48
N CYS A 374 -3.74 -7.75 26.69
CA CYS A 374 -3.95 -9.08 26.11
C CYS A 374 -2.64 -9.88 26.19
N ARG A 375 -2.44 -10.60 27.30
CA ARG A 375 -1.23 -11.41 27.53
C ARG A 375 -1.00 -12.47 26.44
N ASP A 376 -2.07 -13.02 25.89
CA ASP A 376 -2.01 -14.02 24.84
C ASP A 376 -1.64 -13.46 23.45
N CYS A 377 -1.75 -12.15 23.28
CA CYS A 377 -1.35 -11.41 22.09
C CYS A 377 0.12 -11.00 22.20
N TYR A 378 1.04 -11.96 22.03
CA TYR A 378 2.50 -11.79 22.22
C TYR A 378 3.31 -12.27 21.00
N GLY A 379 4.59 -11.92 20.92
CA GLY A 379 5.44 -12.22 19.76
C GLY A 379 5.91 -10.96 19.04
N CYS A 380 6.56 -11.11 17.88
CA CYS A 380 7.13 -9.98 17.16
C CYS A 380 6.20 -9.44 16.06
N MET A 381 5.97 -8.13 16.10
CA MET A 381 5.37 -7.32 15.05
C MET A 381 6.50 -6.78 14.16
N LEU A 382 6.62 -7.30 12.94
CA LEU A 382 7.67 -6.94 12.00
C LEU A 382 7.08 -6.06 10.91
N TYR A 383 7.60 -4.84 10.81
CA TYR A 383 7.26 -3.85 9.80
C TYR A 383 8.37 -3.80 8.74
N SER A 384 8.01 -3.34 7.54
CA SER A 384 8.95 -2.94 6.51
C SER A 384 8.58 -1.56 5.99
N ASN A 385 9.49 -0.59 6.13
CA ASN A 385 9.24 0.84 5.94
C ASN A 385 7.93 1.31 6.59
N GLY A 386 7.68 0.82 7.80
CA GLY A 386 6.53 1.14 8.60
C GLY A 386 5.21 0.49 8.17
N ARG A 387 5.22 -0.49 7.26
CA ARG A 387 4.08 -1.35 6.87
C ARG A 387 4.21 -2.73 7.50
N LEU A 388 3.18 -3.22 8.20
CA LEU A 388 3.20 -4.51 8.92
C LEU A 388 3.35 -5.70 7.97
N VAL A 389 4.41 -6.48 8.05
CA VAL A 389 4.62 -7.68 7.21
C VAL A 389 4.29 -8.96 7.98
N ARG A 390 4.68 -9.04 9.26
CA ARG A 390 4.41 -10.20 10.12
C ARG A 390 3.85 -9.73 11.45
N MET A 391 2.78 -10.37 11.90
CA MET A 391 2.18 -10.14 13.22
C MET A 391 2.43 -11.33 14.14
N TYR A 392 2.71 -11.05 15.41
CA TYR A 392 2.87 -12.05 16.48
C TYR A 392 3.83 -13.20 16.15
N GLU A 393 4.90 -12.91 15.40
CA GLU A 393 5.88 -13.91 15.00
C GLU A 393 6.57 -14.52 16.23
N LYS A 394 6.41 -15.84 16.42
CA LYS A 394 6.97 -16.53 17.58
C LYS A 394 8.46 -16.83 17.38
N LEU A 395 9.28 -16.28 18.27
CA LEU A 395 10.72 -16.52 18.35
C LEU A 395 11.06 -17.87 19.00
N ALA A 396 12.34 -18.24 19.02
CA ALA A 396 12.79 -19.53 19.54
C ALA A 396 12.42 -19.72 21.03
N VAL A 397 12.64 -18.70 21.86
CA VAL A 397 12.29 -18.73 23.29
C VAL A 397 10.80 -19.00 23.54
N HIS A 398 9.90 -18.55 22.66
CA HIS A 398 8.47 -18.82 22.75
C HIS A 398 8.08 -20.27 22.39
N LYS A 399 8.96 -20.99 21.69
CA LYS A 399 8.73 -22.36 21.20
C LYS A 399 9.36 -23.41 22.11
N GLU A 400 10.15 -23.00 23.10
CA GLU A 400 10.80 -23.91 24.04
C GLU A 400 9.77 -24.58 24.94
N LYS A 401 9.59 -25.90 24.77
CA LYS A 401 8.65 -26.71 25.57
C LYS A 401 9.23 -27.23 26.88
N LYS A 402 10.48 -26.89 27.22
CA LYS A 402 11.11 -27.36 28.46
C LYS A 402 10.43 -26.68 29.66
N ASN A 403 9.96 -27.48 30.61
CA ASN A 403 9.43 -27.09 31.93
C ASN A 403 8.17 -26.20 31.95
N ASN A 404 7.27 -26.25 30.96
CA ASN A 404 6.09 -25.36 30.91
C ASN A 404 6.45 -23.87 31.09
N SER A 405 7.63 -23.47 30.58
CA SER A 405 8.19 -22.14 30.80
C SER A 405 7.25 -21.06 30.24
N LYS A 406 6.68 -20.23 31.12
CA LYS A 406 5.90 -19.02 30.77
C LYS A 406 6.82 -17.84 30.38
N ARG A 407 8.09 -18.11 30.05
CA ARG A 407 9.12 -17.10 29.79
C ARG A 407 8.78 -16.28 28.55
N CYS A 408 8.91 -14.96 28.67
CA CYS A 408 8.57 -13.99 27.63
C CYS A 408 7.10 -14.00 27.18
N LEU A 409 6.21 -14.74 27.86
CA LEU A 409 4.78 -14.71 27.59
C LEU A 409 4.23 -13.31 27.88
N GLY A 410 3.40 -12.79 26.98
CA GLY A 410 2.90 -11.41 27.06
C GLY A 410 3.86 -10.35 26.51
N VAL A 411 5.09 -10.69 26.12
CA VAL A 411 6.02 -9.71 25.55
C VAL A 411 5.79 -9.57 24.05
N VAL A 412 5.61 -8.32 23.61
CA VAL A 412 5.54 -7.94 22.20
C VAL A 412 6.87 -7.30 21.79
N GLY A 413 7.49 -7.85 20.74
CA GLY A 413 8.66 -7.24 20.10
C GLY A 413 8.23 -6.44 18.86
N ILE A 414 8.87 -5.31 18.58
CA ILE A 414 8.56 -4.47 17.41
C ILE A 414 9.87 -4.16 16.70
N ALA A 415 9.90 -4.38 15.37
CA ALA A 415 11.02 -4.00 14.52
C ALA A 415 10.50 -3.44 13.20
N ASP A 416 11.08 -2.33 12.74
CA ASP A 416 10.86 -1.81 11.39
C ASP A 416 12.12 -2.06 10.55
N ILE A 417 11.96 -2.82 9.47
CA ILE A 417 13.05 -3.35 8.68
C ILE A 417 13.08 -2.62 7.33
N PRO A 418 14.12 -1.83 7.05
CA PRO A 418 14.26 -1.17 5.76
C PRO A 418 14.26 -2.17 4.60
N TYR A 419 13.64 -1.80 3.48
CA TYR A 419 13.65 -2.63 2.25
C TYR A 419 15.06 -3.04 1.81
N SER A 420 16.04 -2.16 2.03
CA SER A 420 17.45 -2.41 1.74
C SER A 420 18.04 -3.59 2.52
N PHE A 421 17.47 -3.87 3.68
CA PHE A 421 17.90 -4.96 4.53
C PHE A 421 17.15 -6.25 4.20
N LEU A 422 15.83 -6.14 4.04
CA LEU A 422 14.98 -7.29 3.76
C LEU A 422 13.72 -6.88 3.00
N GLU A 423 13.63 -7.34 1.76
CA GLU A 423 12.48 -7.07 0.90
C GLU A 423 11.29 -8.00 1.24
N PRO A 424 10.06 -7.46 1.35
CA PRO A 424 8.85 -8.27 1.50
C PRO A 424 8.52 -9.06 0.23
N THR A 425 7.74 -10.13 0.37
CA THR A 425 7.17 -10.85 -0.77
C THR A 425 6.17 -10.00 -1.54
N HIS A 426 5.77 -10.43 -2.74
CA HIS A 426 4.84 -9.68 -3.61
C HIS A 426 3.50 -9.33 -2.92
N ASN A 427 2.96 -10.24 -2.10
CA ASN A 427 1.75 -10.03 -1.30
C ASN A 427 1.98 -9.31 0.04
N LYS A 428 3.23 -8.94 0.34
CA LYS A 428 3.68 -8.24 1.55
C LYS A 428 3.32 -8.93 2.87
N GLN A 429 3.14 -10.26 2.87
CA GLN A 429 2.85 -11.06 4.09
C GLN A 429 4.05 -11.87 4.59
N SER A 430 5.19 -11.76 3.91
CA SER A 430 6.44 -12.45 4.27
C SER A 430 7.63 -11.70 3.69
N PHE A 431 8.83 -12.26 3.82
CA PHE A 431 10.07 -11.71 3.28
C PHE A 431 10.72 -12.66 2.28
N VAL A 432 11.33 -12.09 1.24
CA VAL A 432 11.91 -12.85 0.11
C VAL A 432 13.14 -13.64 0.55
N ASN A 433 14.09 -12.98 1.23
CA ASN A 433 15.33 -13.62 1.67
C ASN A 433 15.14 -14.34 3.01
N LYS A 434 14.79 -15.63 2.95
CA LYS A 434 14.56 -16.48 4.13
C LYS A 434 15.78 -16.57 5.07
N ARG A 435 17.00 -16.51 4.53
CA ARG A 435 18.24 -16.59 5.32
C ARG A 435 18.39 -15.35 6.19
N GLU A 436 18.28 -14.17 5.60
CA GLU A 436 18.40 -12.91 6.35
C GLU A 436 17.23 -12.72 7.30
N TYR A 437 16.01 -13.09 6.89
CA TYR A 437 14.86 -13.15 7.79
C TYR A 437 15.16 -13.99 9.04
N THR A 438 15.73 -15.19 8.87
CA THR A 438 16.10 -16.06 10.00
C THR A 438 17.19 -15.43 10.88
N ASN A 439 18.15 -14.71 10.30
CA ASN A 439 19.17 -13.99 11.07
C ASN A 439 18.54 -12.88 11.93
N ILE A 440 17.59 -12.13 11.40
CA ILE A 440 16.86 -11.09 12.15
C ILE A 440 16.06 -11.73 13.29
N LEU A 441 15.35 -12.83 13.04
CA LEU A 441 14.61 -13.54 14.09
C LEU A 441 15.53 -14.05 15.21
N LYS A 442 16.75 -14.50 14.86
CA LYS A 442 17.75 -14.90 15.85
C LYS A 442 18.21 -13.70 16.68
N ALA A 443 18.51 -12.56 16.05
CA ALA A 443 18.90 -11.35 16.76
C ALA A 443 17.77 -10.87 17.69
N LEU A 444 16.53 -10.82 17.20
CA LEU A 444 15.34 -10.48 18.01
C LEU A 444 15.18 -11.42 19.21
N ASN A 445 15.47 -12.72 19.03
CA ASN A 445 15.40 -13.69 20.13
C ASN A 445 16.44 -13.39 21.22
N ASP A 446 17.68 -13.09 20.82
CA ASP A 446 18.75 -12.78 21.76
C ASP A 446 18.42 -11.51 22.57
N TYR A 447 17.89 -10.46 21.91
CA TYR A 447 17.46 -9.24 22.61
C TYR A 447 16.18 -9.41 23.42
N LEU A 448 15.26 -10.29 23.03
CA LEU A 448 14.09 -10.60 23.84
C LEU A 448 14.49 -11.29 25.15
N VAL A 449 15.47 -12.20 25.10
CA VAL A 449 16.03 -12.84 26.29
C VAL A 449 16.74 -11.82 27.18
N GLN A 450 17.48 -10.89 26.58
CA GLN A 450 18.09 -9.77 27.30
C GLN A 450 17.02 -8.89 27.96
N TYR A 451 15.99 -8.48 27.22
CA TYR A 451 14.86 -7.71 27.73
C TYR A 451 14.21 -8.36 28.96
N TRP A 452 13.92 -9.66 28.87
CA TRP A 452 13.36 -10.42 29.98
C TRP A 452 14.24 -10.39 31.23
N THR A 453 15.56 -10.39 31.03
CA THR A 453 16.53 -10.29 32.13
C THR A 453 16.58 -8.86 32.70
N ASP A 454 16.56 -7.85 31.84
CA ASP A 454 16.66 -6.43 32.22
C ASP A 454 15.45 -5.97 33.05
N VAL A 455 14.24 -6.45 32.73
CA VAL A 455 13.02 -6.14 33.50
C VAL A 455 12.94 -6.88 34.84
N ALA A 456 13.75 -7.93 35.02
CA ALA A 456 13.91 -8.67 36.27
C ALA A 456 12.59 -9.13 36.94
N ILE A 457 11.57 -9.46 36.15
CA ILE A 457 10.25 -9.85 36.67
C ILE A 457 10.31 -11.15 37.50
N GLU A 458 11.25 -12.04 37.18
CA GLU A 458 11.47 -13.27 37.96
C GLU A 458 11.98 -13.02 39.38
N THR A 459 12.57 -11.84 39.64
CA THR A 459 13.11 -11.48 40.95
C THR A 459 12.14 -10.67 41.81
N VAL A 460 10.95 -10.35 41.30
CA VAL A 460 9.86 -9.74 42.08
C VAL A 460 9.36 -10.76 43.10
N ASP A 461 9.07 -10.34 44.33
CA ASP A 461 8.51 -11.22 45.36
C ASP A 461 7.21 -11.88 44.84
N GLY A 462 7.18 -13.21 44.81
CA GLY A 462 6.09 -14.00 44.21
C GLY A 462 6.20 -14.26 42.69
N GLY A 463 7.24 -13.75 42.05
CA GLY A 463 7.67 -14.09 40.68
C GLY A 463 6.69 -13.69 39.58
N ILE A 464 6.76 -14.41 38.45
CA ILE A 464 5.95 -14.13 37.23
C ILE A 464 4.44 -14.22 37.53
N GLU A 465 4.02 -15.11 38.42
CA GLU A 465 2.59 -15.26 38.73
C GLU A 465 2.06 -14.06 39.48
N CYS A 466 2.76 -13.57 40.50
CA CYS A 466 2.41 -12.32 41.18
C CYS A 466 2.47 -11.11 40.26
N PHE A 467 3.44 -11.02 39.35
CA PHE A 467 3.46 -9.96 38.33
C PHE A 467 2.15 -9.90 37.53
N TRP A 468 1.63 -11.05 37.08
CA TRP A 468 0.38 -11.08 36.32
C TRP A 468 -0.86 -10.92 37.21
N TYR A 469 -0.89 -11.58 38.37
CA TYR A 469 -2.06 -11.62 39.26
C TYR A 469 -2.23 -10.36 40.10
N ASP A 470 -1.17 -9.86 40.72
CA ASP A 470 -1.26 -8.83 41.76
C ASP A 470 -1.23 -7.42 41.17
N LEU A 471 -0.51 -7.21 40.07
CA LEU A 471 -0.41 -5.89 39.43
C LEU A 471 -1.53 -5.61 38.43
N PHE A 472 -2.08 -6.65 37.78
CA PHE A 472 -3.03 -6.49 36.68
C PHE A 472 -4.35 -7.25 36.89
N GLY A 473 -4.51 -7.96 38.01
CA GLY A 473 -5.71 -8.72 38.34
C GLY A 473 -5.86 -9.99 37.49
N LYS A 474 -6.94 -10.75 37.71
CA LYS A 474 -7.32 -11.92 36.88
C LYS A 474 -7.74 -11.49 35.47
N ILE A 475 -6.85 -10.90 34.68
CA ILE A 475 -7.05 -10.75 33.24
C ILE A 475 -6.71 -12.12 32.63
N VAL A 476 -7.72 -13.00 32.72
CA VAL A 476 -7.98 -14.26 32.00
C VAL A 476 -6.80 -15.24 31.90
N LEU A 477 -6.86 -16.29 32.72
CA LEU A 477 -6.08 -17.53 32.59
C LEU A 477 -6.38 -18.28 31.29
#